data_AF-G9YV97-F1
#
_entry.id   AF-G9YV97-F1
#
_cell.length_a   1.000
_cell.length_b   1.000
_cell.length_c   1.000
_cell.angle_alpha   90.00
_cell.angle_beta   90.00
_cell.angle_gamma   90.00
#
_symmetry.space_group_name_H-M   'P 1'
#
loop_
_entity.id
_entity.type
_entity.pdbx_description
1 polymer ?
#
loop_
_entity_poly.entity_id
_entity_poly.type
_entity_poly.pdbx_seq_one_letter_code
_entity_poly.pdbx_strand_id
1 'polypeptide(L)'
;MKKRVLSALLALSTLLTTAPAAYAAEPATQSDGAEIDWPEPTCTVDYKPQSDTVSCEFVEETEDAPAKLVYTIQEGAEGDQVLELSKLADALADTVQYPGDAAQFDIEIHNESGNSYRYKPGSFTLASADTSGMEQSELLPVLGYDGQWIPFRFTSSMVSNQMLKDLFNTSSVNISLEQIVTLYDTLAEEGYDSLTNYFVAWYNKKNSTDYASFDAIMAVAPAFFEDIQKGNAMKFSCTAEQFTELEEAHPEVMRWAYFPSGKGPGDTFQLKWPESGLQTAGYDGWYQSMFAFAFGDDMANLSTSSSGHTSCHERGVGDYMEGTDLWEQTDAYFCGDGQALAPESGSVLSYSGKWALDGPCIRNAYANYEFSFYGSITLEEVGPVTITPVDMTLYIGGSSDYWEDVDGTHLPDADSGIPAPHFYVESSEIPAEHLAGVTFHGTGADGTEKSWKLAPYGGEGGQQAIGEDGRKVWDIVSADPATAADASCLYFADEACTIPASTDNIAGNHFTHLYAAISTSDASGAGNTGLYAEVNGQKYALRYGVGTLTVRSVTNDATGG
;
A
#
# COMPACT_ATOMS: atom_id res chain seq x y z
N MET A 1 -18.66 0.26 7.49
CA MET A 1 -18.64 -0.55 6.26
C MET A 1 -19.79 -0.12 5.36
N LYS A 2 -19.49 0.45 4.18
CA LYS A 2 -20.46 0.82 3.13
C LYS A 2 -20.39 -0.21 1.99
N LYS A 3 -21.54 -0.54 1.39
CA LYS A 3 -21.83 -1.76 0.58
C LYS A 3 -21.54 -1.57 -0.93
N ARG A 4 -21.23 -2.65 -1.67
CA ARG A 4 -20.97 -2.64 -3.14
C ARG A 4 -22.03 -3.46 -3.87
N VAL A 5 -22.59 -2.99 -5.01
CA VAL A 5 -23.59 -3.75 -5.80
C VAL A 5 -23.31 -3.63 -7.30
N LEU A 6 -23.04 -4.75 -7.98
CA LEU A 6 -22.91 -4.85 -9.45
C LEU A 6 -24.31 -4.93 -10.11
N SER A 7 -24.75 -4.00 -10.97
CA SER A 7 -26.10 -4.06 -11.57
C SER A 7 -26.06 -4.16 -13.09
N ALA A 8 -26.81 -5.11 -13.67
CA ALA A 8 -27.01 -5.23 -15.12
C ALA A 8 -28.41 -4.75 -15.52
N LEU A 9 -28.46 -3.90 -16.55
CA LEU A 9 -29.62 -3.17 -17.12
C LEU A 9 -30.98 -3.89 -17.00
N LEU A 10 -31.93 -3.25 -16.30
CA LEU A 10 -33.27 -2.96 -16.81
C LEU A 10 -33.89 -1.80 -16.01
N ALA A 11 -34.39 -0.80 -16.72
CA ALA A 11 -34.84 0.51 -16.24
C ALA A 11 -35.85 0.46 -15.08
N LEU A 12 -35.59 1.21 -14.00
CA LEU A 12 -36.46 2.29 -13.50
C LEU A 12 -35.78 3.07 -12.37
N SER A 13 -35.84 4.39 -12.46
CA SER A 13 -35.34 5.41 -11.52
C SER A 13 -35.95 5.32 -10.11
N THR A 14 -35.15 5.47 -9.06
CA THR A 14 -35.43 6.34 -7.88
C THR A 14 -34.25 6.41 -6.88
N LEU A 15 -33.99 7.63 -6.39
CA LEU A 15 -32.99 8.06 -5.40
C LEU A 15 -33.31 7.63 -3.94
N LEU A 16 -32.22 7.46 -3.16
CA LEU A 16 -31.99 7.63 -1.71
C LEU A 16 -33.08 7.27 -0.67
N THR A 17 -32.73 6.39 0.29
CA THR A 17 -32.63 6.73 1.74
C THR A 17 -31.89 5.64 2.54
N THR A 18 -31.27 6.09 3.64
CA THR A 18 -30.43 5.48 4.69
C THR A 18 -30.87 4.12 5.30
N ALA A 19 -29.85 3.26 5.57
CA ALA A 19 -29.73 1.92 6.22
C ALA A 19 -30.73 1.48 7.34
N PRO A 20 -30.82 0.19 7.81
CA PRO A 20 -29.80 -0.90 7.76
C PRO A 20 -30.30 -2.37 7.53
N ALA A 21 -29.35 -3.32 7.62
CA ALA A 21 -29.42 -4.80 7.62
C ALA A 21 -29.74 -5.49 6.27
N ALA A 22 -28.75 -6.19 5.70
CA ALA A 22 -29.09 -7.30 4.81
C ALA A 22 -29.69 -8.39 5.72
N TYR A 23 -30.92 -8.81 5.47
CA TYR A 23 -31.46 -10.00 6.13
C TYR A 23 -30.72 -11.19 5.55
N ALA A 24 -29.66 -11.65 6.21
CA ALA A 24 -29.30 -13.05 6.18
C ALA A 24 -30.23 -13.71 7.20
N ALA A 25 -30.98 -14.74 6.79
CA ALA A 25 -31.52 -15.65 7.79
C ALA A 25 -30.34 -16.11 8.65
N GLU A 26 -30.50 -16.14 9.98
CA GLU A 26 -29.45 -16.73 10.84
C GLU A 26 -29.08 -18.10 10.24
N PRO A 27 -27.79 -18.44 10.10
CA PRO A 27 -27.42 -19.77 9.61
C PRO A 27 -28.07 -20.80 10.53
N ALA A 28 -29.15 -21.41 10.04
CA ALA A 28 -29.88 -22.39 10.80
C ALA A 28 -28.94 -23.56 11.07
N THR A 29 -28.83 -23.93 12.36
CA THR A 29 -28.37 -25.24 12.82
C THR A 29 -28.77 -26.31 11.80
N GLN A 30 -27.84 -27.22 11.45
CA GLN A 30 -28.21 -28.41 10.66
C GLN A 30 -29.49 -29.01 11.25
N SER A 31 -30.36 -29.55 10.38
CA SER A 31 -31.72 -30.06 10.67
C SER A 31 -31.82 -31.09 11.80
N ASP A 32 -30.69 -31.47 12.40
CA ASP A 32 -30.54 -32.54 13.37
C ASP A 32 -29.96 -32.03 14.72
N GLY A 33 -29.75 -30.71 14.88
CA GLY A 33 -29.17 -30.14 16.11
C GLY A 33 -27.68 -30.41 16.29
N ALA A 34 -26.99 -30.85 15.24
CA ALA A 34 -25.54 -30.96 15.21
C ALA A 34 -24.90 -29.56 15.11
N GLU A 35 -23.90 -29.33 15.96
CA GLU A 35 -23.03 -28.16 15.90
C GLU A 35 -22.38 -28.12 14.52
N ILE A 36 -22.52 -26.99 13.81
CA ILE A 36 -21.89 -26.79 12.50
C ILE A 36 -20.38 -26.80 12.75
N ASP A 37 -19.65 -27.70 12.09
CA ASP A 37 -18.20 -27.74 12.17
C ASP A 37 -17.61 -26.56 11.38
N TRP A 38 -17.01 -25.61 12.09
CA TRP A 38 -16.35 -24.45 11.48
C TRP A 38 -14.86 -24.77 11.31
N PRO A 39 -14.36 -24.84 10.06
CA PRO A 39 -12.92 -25.07 9.85
C PRO A 39 -12.12 -23.91 10.43
N GLU A 40 -10.96 -24.20 11.04
CA GLU A 40 -10.06 -23.15 11.51
C GLU A 40 -9.55 -22.31 10.32
N PRO A 41 -9.66 -20.97 10.35
CA PRO A 41 -9.09 -20.12 9.31
C PRO A 41 -7.58 -20.31 9.19
N THR A 42 -7.08 -20.31 7.95
CA THR A 42 -5.66 -20.53 7.63
C THR A 42 -5.04 -19.33 6.89
N CYS A 43 -5.72 -18.19 6.88
CA CYS A 43 -5.26 -16.99 6.20
C CYS A 43 -3.87 -16.54 6.71
N THR A 44 -2.97 -16.25 5.78
CA THR A 44 -1.60 -15.81 6.06
C THR A 44 -1.37 -14.32 5.78
N VAL A 45 -2.39 -13.62 5.27
CA VAL A 45 -2.29 -12.20 4.90
C VAL A 45 -2.25 -11.35 6.17
N ASP A 46 -1.26 -10.46 6.25
CA ASP A 46 -1.15 -9.48 7.32
C ASP A 46 -1.87 -8.18 6.94
N TYR A 47 -3.13 -8.06 7.35
CA TYR A 47 -3.99 -6.90 7.09
C TYR A 47 -3.60 -5.69 7.96
N LYS A 48 -2.54 -4.99 7.55
CA LYS A 48 -2.04 -3.81 8.26
C LYS A 48 -2.92 -2.59 8.01
N PRO A 49 -3.35 -1.87 9.08
CA PRO A 49 -4.02 -0.60 8.91
C PRO A 49 -3.09 0.44 8.28
N GLN A 50 -3.65 1.41 7.55
CA GLN A 50 -2.92 2.61 7.12
C GLN A 50 -2.31 3.32 8.35
N SER A 51 -1.07 3.82 8.21
CA SER A 51 -0.42 4.58 9.27
C SER A 51 -1.22 5.84 9.63
N ASP A 52 -1.34 6.14 10.93
CA ASP A 52 -2.07 7.32 11.44
C ASP A 52 -1.52 8.66 10.92
N THR A 53 -0.23 8.68 10.56
CA THR A 53 0.49 9.83 9.99
C THR A 53 0.41 9.91 8.47
N VAL A 54 -0.42 9.08 7.83
CA VAL A 54 -0.66 9.10 6.39
C VAL A 54 -2.12 9.47 6.13
N SER A 55 -2.34 10.51 5.33
CA SER A 55 -3.65 10.81 4.76
C SER A 55 -3.75 10.27 3.33
N CYS A 56 -4.95 9.88 2.90
CA CYS A 56 -5.22 9.47 1.52
C CYS A 56 -6.48 10.15 1.00
N GLU A 57 -6.37 10.79 -0.15
CA GLU A 57 -7.48 11.36 -0.92
C GLU A 57 -7.66 10.62 -2.24
N PHE A 58 -8.91 10.39 -2.63
CA PHE A 58 -9.25 9.86 -3.95
C PHE A 58 -9.66 11.00 -4.87
N VAL A 59 -8.96 11.14 -5.98
CA VAL A 59 -9.27 12.09 -7.04
C VAL A 59 -9.92 11.31 -8.18
N GLU A 60 -11.16 11.65 -8.53
CA GLU A 60 -11.88 11.01 -9.63
C GLU A 60 -11.18 11.23 -10.97
N GLU A 61 -11.37 10.29 -11.89
CA GLU A 61 -10.89 10.41 -13.26
C GLU A 61 -11.50 11.63 -13.99
N THR A 62 -10.76 12.17 -14.95
CA THR A 62 -11.20 13.27 -15.82
C THR A 62 -11.02 12.89 -17.29
N GLU A 63 -11.50 13.70 -18.23
CA GLU A 63 -11.29 13.43 -19.66
C GLU A 63 -9.79 13.34 -20.04
N ASP A 64 -8.91 13.98 -19.27
CA ASP A 64 -7.48 14.12 -19.57
C ASP A 64 -6.55 13.29 -18.66
N ALA A 65 -7.05 12.68 -17.58
CA ALA A 65 -6.23 11.99 -16.59
C ALA A 65 -6.97 10.85 -15.86
N PRO A 66 -6.27 9.74 -15.52
CA PRO A 66 -6.85 8.65 -14.74
C PRO A 66 -7.19 9.11 -13.31
N ALA A 67 -7.98 8.29 -12.61
CA ALA A 67 -8.23 8.50 -11.18
C ALA A 67 -6.91 8.42 -10.38
N LYS A 68 -6.84 9.05 -9.22
CA LYS A 68 -5.64 9.04 -8.37
C LYS A 68 -5.92 8.74 -6.92
N LEU A 69 -5.01 8.00 -6.30
CA LEU A 69 -4.85 7.92 -4.86
C LEU A 69 -3.70 8.84 -4.46
N VAL A 70 -4.01 9.94 -3.78
CA VAL A 70 -3.02 10.92 -3.33
C VAL A 70 -2.77 10.71 -1.85
N TYR A 71 -1.58 10.21 -1.53
CA TYR A 71 -1.11 10.02 -0.16
C TYR A 71 -0.23 11.18 0.27
N THR A 72 -0.36 11.61 1.52
CA THR A 72 0.56 12.56 2.14
C THR A 72 1.05 11.98 3.46
N ILE A 73 2.37 11.76 3.56
CA ILE A 73 3.04 11.44 4.81
C ILE A 73 3.26 12.75 5.58
N GLN A 74 2.59 12.88 6.72
CA GLN A 74 2.45 14.12 7.47
C GLN A 74 3.70 14.50 8.27
N GLU A 75 3.79 15.77 8.67
CA GLU A 75 4.83 16.27 9.58
C GLU A 75 4.88 15.43 10.87
N GLY A 76 6.09 15.05 11.29
CA GLY A 76 6.29 14.24 12.50
C GLY A 76 6.06 12.74 12.33
N ALA A 77 5.85 12.25 11.10
CA ALA A 77 5.87 10.82 10.82
C ALA A 77 7.26 10.21 11.10
N GLU A 78 7.30 9.15 11.90
CA GLU A 78 8.50 8.38 12.24
C GLU A 78 8.29 6.90 11.91
N GLY A 79 9.35 6.21 11.53
CA GLY A 79 9.35 4.79 11.19
C GLY A 79 8.63 4.47 9.88
N ASP A 80 8.44 3.19 9.61
CA ASP A 80 7.78 2.71 8.40
C ASP A 80 6.33 3.21 8.27
N GLN A 81 5.94 3.57 7.05
CA GLN A 81 4.62 4.10 6.72
C GLN A 81 3.85 3.10 5.84
N VAL A 82 2.69 2.65 6.32
CA VAL A 82 1.79 1.76 5.57
C VAL A 82 0.77 2.60 4.82
N LEU A 83 0.67 2.38 3.51
CA LEU A 83 -0.27 3.04 2.60
C LEU A 83 -1.27 2.00 2.09
N GLU A 84 -2.56 2.17 2.41
CA GLU A 84 -3.61 1.25 1.97
C GLU A 84 -4.36 1.75 0.73
N LEU A 85 -4.72 0.85 -0.19
CA LEU A 85 -5.54 1.13 -1.36
C LEU A 85 -7.06 1.16 -1.06
N SER A 86 -7.46 1.28 0.21
CA SER A 86 -8.86 1.19 0.65
C SER A 86 -9.76 2.28 0.05
N LYS A 87 -9.22 3.48 -0.24
CA LYS A 87 -9.95 4.56 -0.93
C LYS A 87 -10.34 4.22 -2.37
N LEU A 88 -9.54 3.45 -3.09
CA LEU A 88 -9.92 2.93 -4.41
C LEU A 88 -11.06 1.92 -4.26
N ALA A 89 -10.99 1.09 -3.22
CA ALA A 89 -12.02 0.13 -2.88
C ALA A 89 -13.36 0.84 -2.54
N ASP A 90 -13.32 1.97 -1.83
CA ASP A 90 -14.48 2.84 -1.56
C ASP A 90 -15.03 3.49 -2.84
N ALA A 91 -14.16 4.01 -3.72
CA ALA A 91 -14.60 4.62 -4.98
C ALA A 91 -15.31 3.61 -5.90
N LEU A 92 -14.80 2.37 -5.94
CA LEU A 92 -15.46 1.26 -6.66
C LEU A 92 -16.78 0.85 -6.01
N ALA A 93 -16.94 1.07 -4.70
CA ALA A 93 -18.19 0.78 -3.99
C ALA A 93 -19.28 1.82 -4.26
N ASP A 94 -18.90 3.09 -4.38
CA ASP A 94 -19.84 4.21 -4.55
C ASP A 94 -20.41 4.31 -5.98
N THR A 95 -19.88 3.51 -6.92
CA THR A 95 -20.32 3.48 -8.31
C THR A 95 -20.77 2.08 -8.73
N VAL A 96 -21.77 2.02 -9.62
CA VAL A 96 -22.22 0.74 -10.20
C VAL A 96 -21.18 0.27 -11.20
N GLN A 97 -20.55 -0.87 -10.92
CA GLN A 97 -19.64 -1.50 -11.88
C GLN A 97 -20.41 -2.44 -12.81
N TYR A 98 -19.91 -2.58 -14.03
CA TYR A 98 -20.43 -3.44 -15.07
C TYR A 98 -19.39 -4.48 -15.49
N PRO A 99 -19.83 -5.67 -15.92
CA PRO A 99 -18.95 -6.63 -16.57
C PRO A 99 -18.21 -5.99 -17.75
N GLY A 100 -16.88 -6.07 -17.76
CA GLY A 100 -16.03 -5.48 -18.79
C GLY A 100 -15.42 -4.13 -18.41
N ASP A 101 -15.87 -3.53 -17.30
CA ASP A 101 -15.29 -2.29 -16.79
C ASP A 101 -13.82 -2.50 -16.42
N ALA A 102 -13.01 -1.51 -16.77
CA ALA A 102 -11.62 -1.43 -16.39
C ALA A 102 -11.21 0.03 -16.38
N ALA A 103 -10.43 0.43 -15.38
CA ALA A 103 -9.90 1.78 -15.30
C ALA A 103 -8.46 1.76 -14.79
N GLN A 104 -7.67 2.70 -15.31
CA GLN A 104 -6.35 3.01 -14.78
C GLN A 104 -6.48 3.95 -13.58
N PHE A 105 -5.53 3.86 -12.67
CA PHE A 105 -5.37 4.78 -11.56
C PHE A 105 -3.90 5.03 -11.30
N ASP A 106 -3.57 6.23 -10.81
CA ASP A 106 -2.23 6.53 -10.30
C ASP A 106 -2.22 6.51 -8.77
N ILE A 107 -1.07 6.19 -8.20
CA ILE A 107 -0.74 6.36 -6.78
C ILE A 107 0.30 7.47 -6.73
N GLU A 108 -0.01 8.56 -6.05
CA GLU A 108 0.86 9.72 -5.88
C GLU A 108 1.15 9.90 -4.40
N ILE A 109 2.42 9.91 -4.01
CA ILE A 109 2.83 9.94 -2.60
C ILE A 109 3.67 11.18 -2.36
N HIS A 110 3.19 12.06 -1.50
CA HIS A 110 3.85 13.29 -1.07
C HIS A 110 4.49 13.12 0.31
N ASN A 111 5.61 13.80 0.52
CA ASN A 111 6.30 13.83 1.80
C ASN A 111 6.30 15.20 2.44
N GLU A 112 5.77 15.28 3.64
CA GLU A 112 5.81 16.46 4.51
C GLU A 112 6.46 16.15 5.87
N SER A 113 6.97 14.93 6.06
CA SER A 113 7.52 14.48 7.34
C SER A 113 8.90 15.05 7.70
N GLY A 114 9.69 15.44 6.69
CA GLY A 114 11.11 15.78 6.84
C GLY A 114 12.06 14.57 6.87
N ASN A 115 11.54 13.33 6.90
CA ASN A 115 12.33 12.10 6.80
C ASN A 115 12.38 11.61 5.36
N SER A 116 13.34 10.74 5.02
CA SER A 116 13.39 10.09 3.71
C SER A 116 12.70 8.74 3.77
N TYR A 117 12.00 8.37 2.70
CA TYR A 117 11.37 7.06 2.60
C TYR A 117 11.72 6.39 1.28
N ARG A 118 11.68 5.06 1.28
CA ARG A 118 11.70 4.27 0.04
C ARG A 118 10.74 3.12 0.18
N TYR A 119 10.34 2.51 -0.93
CA TYR A 119 9.56 1.30 -0.86
C TYR A 119 10.30 0.20 -0.09
N LYS A 120 9.60 -0.48 0.81
CA LYS A 120 10.12 -1.61 1.57
C LYS A 120 9.93 -2.91 0.76
N PRO A 121 11.00 -3.57 0.29
CA PRO A 121 10.87 -4.81 -0.48
C PRO A 121 10.10 -5.89 0.28
N GLY A 122 9.28 -6.64 -0.44
CA GLY A 122 8.39 -7.67 0.11
C GLY A 122 7.19 -7.13 0.89
N SER A 123 6.86 -5.83 0.80
CA SER A 123 5.75 -5.24 1.54
C SER A 123 4.45 -5.11 0.76
N PHE A 124 4.46 -5.40 -0.54
CA PHE A 124 3.28 -5.32 -1.38
C PHE A 124 2.30 -6.42 -0.97
N THR A 125 1.04 -6.03 -0.78
CA THR A 125 -0.05 -6.96 -0.52
C THR A 125 -1.23 -6.57 -1.40
N LEU A 126 -1.83 -7.58 -2.05
CA LEU A 126 -3.14 -7.46 -2.66
C LEU A 126 -3.90 -8.76 -2.40
N ALA A 127 -5.04 -8.66 -1.74
CA ALA A 127 -5.82 -9.80 -1.28
C ALA A 127 -7.31 -9.49 -1.29
N SER A 128 -8.14 -10.50 -1.08
CA SER A 128 -9.54 -10.31 -0.65
C SER A 128 -9.58 -9.49 0.65
N ALA A 129 -10.72 -8.85 0.92
CA ALA A 129 -10.86 -8.05 2.14
C ALA A 129 -10.76 -8.91 3.42
N ASP A 130 -10.28 -8.31 4.50
CA ASP A 130 -10.25 -8.94 5.82
C ASP A 130 -11.67 -9.25 6.33
N THR A 131 -11.90 -10.51 6.64
CA THR A 131 -13.17 -11.02 7.16
C THR A 131 -13.13 -11.37 8.64
N SER A 132 -11.96 -11.30 9.29
CA SER A 132 -11.74 -11.72 10.68
C SER A 132 -12.59 -10.93 11.69
N GLY A 133 -12.90 -9.67 11.37
CA GLY A 133 -13.75 -8.80 12.17
C GLY A 133 -15.25 -8.86 11.84
N MET A 134 -15.68 -9.73 10.93
CA MET A 134 -17.10 -9.87 10.58
C MET A 134 -17.85 -10.74 11.59
N GLU A 135 -19.12 -10.42 11.82
CA GLU A 135 -20.00 -11.25 12.64
C GLU A 135 -20.15 -12.65 12.02
N GLN A 136 -20.11 -13.70 12.84
CA GLN A 136 -20.19 -15.08 12.39
C GLN A 136 -21.46 -15.37 11.58
N SER A 137 -22.57 -14.66 11.86
CA SER A 137 -23.83 -14.76 11.11
C SER A 137 -23.75 -14.26 9.66
N GLU A 138 -22.72 -13.47 9.31
CA GLU A 138 -22.46 -13.01 7.95
C GLU A 138 -21.53 -13.95 7.17
N LEU A 139 -20.97 -14.96 7.84
CA LEU A 139 -19.94 -15.85 7.30
C LEU A 139 -20.49 -17.25 7.07
N LEU A 140 -19.84 -17.96 6.16
CA LEU A 140 -20.11 -19.36 5.87
C LEU A 140 -19.03 -20.24 6.50
N PRO A 141 -19.37 -21.45 6.97
CA PRO A 141 -18.44 -22.41 7.58
C PRO A 141 -17.59 -23.12 6.51
N VAL A 142 -17.05 -22.36 5.56
CA VAL A 142 -16.25 -22.83 4.42
C VAL A 142 -15.10 -21.86 4.20
N LEU A 143 -13.94 -22.39 3.82
CA LEU A 143 -12.78 -21.57 3.49
C LEU A 143 -12.73 -21.27 1.99
N GLY A 144 -12.36 -20.04 1.66
CA GLY A 144 -11.93 -19.67 0.30
C GLY A 144 -10.46 -20.04 0.06
N TYR A 145 -9.97 -19.77 -1.15
CA TYR A 145 -8.56 -19.96 -1.53
C TYR A 145 -7.57 -19.22 -0.60
N ASP A 146 -8.02 -18.12 0.01
CA ASP A 146 -7.28 -17.22 0.90
C ASP A 146 -7.25 -17.71 2.35
N GLY A 147 -7.87 -18.86 2.65
CA GLY A 147 -7.94 -19.43 3.99
C GLY A 147 -8.86 -18.67 4.94
N GLN A 148 -9.72 -17.77 4.43
CA GLN A 148 -10.72 -17.05 5.22
C GLN A 148 -12.09 -17.72 5.13
N TRP A 149 -12.93 -17.53 6.16
CA TRP A 149 -14.35 -17.86 6.05
C TRP A 149 -15.01 -16.95 5.02
N ILE A 150 -15.80 -17.54 4.12
CA ILE A 150 -16.40 -16.80 3.02
C ILE A 150 -17.60 -15.98 3.53
N PRO A 151 -17.65 -14.66 3.32
CA PRO A 151 -18.85 -13.88 3.58
C PRO A 151 -20.00 -14.33 2.69
N PHE A 152 -21.18 -14.59 3.26
CA PHE A 152 -22.36 -15.05 2.51
C PHE A 152 -22.67 -14.15 1.30
N ARG A 153 -22.51 -12.84 1.46
CA ARG A 153 -22.70 -11.84 0.38
C ARG A 153 -21.70 -11.96 -0.77
N PHE A 154 -20.51 -12.53 -0.53
CA PHE A 154 -19.45 -12.75 -1.52
C PHE A 154 -19.56 -14.12 -2.17
N THR A 155 -20.73 -14.75 -2.13
CA THR A 155 -21.03 -15.94 -2.93
C THR A 155 -21.83 -15.57 -4.17
N SER A 156 -21.63 -16.29 -5.27
CA SER A 156 -22.44 -16.11 -6.48
C SER A 156 -23.86 -16.64 -6.28
N SER A 157 -24.80 -16.06 -7.02
CA SER A 157 -26.21 -16.43 -6.97
C SER A 157 -26.51 -17.60 -7.92
N MET A 158 -27.50 -18.41 -7.57
CA MET A 158 -28.03 -19.45 -8.46
C MET A 158 -28.57 -18.85 -9.75
N VAL A 159 -28.38 -19.58 -10.85
CA VAL A 159 -28.89 -19.23 -12.17
C VAL A 159 -29.64 -20.41 -12.78
N SER A 160 -30.52 -20.14 -13.74
CA SER A 160 -31.22 -21.18 -14.49
C SER A 160 -30.32 -21.86 -15.53
N ASN A 161 -29.24 -22.49 -15.06
CA ASN A 161 -28.32 -23.23 -15.90
C ASN A 161 -28.96 -24.51 -16.46
N GLN A 162 -28.30 -25.11 -17.45
CA GLN A 162 -28.86 -26.28 -18.13
C GLN A 162 -28.99 -27.49 -17.19
N MET A 163 -28.08 -27.64 -16.22
CA MET A 163 -28.13 -28.72 -15.24
C MET A 163 -29.41 -28.67 -14.42
N LEU A 164 -29.77 -27.51 -13.88
CA LEU A 164 -31.01 -27.34 -13.12
C LEU A 164 -32.26 -27.42 -14.00
N LYS A 165 -32.20 -26.95 -15.25
CA LYS A 165 -33.32 -27.11 -16.20
C LYS A 165 -33.60 -28.58 -16.51
N ASP A 166 -32.56 -29.38 -16.67
CA ASP A 166 -32.68 -30.81 -16.90
C ASP A 166 -33.20 -31.53 -15.65
N LEU A 167 -32.74 -31.13 -14.45
CA LEU A 167 -33.21 -31.67 -13.17
C LEU A 167 -34.73 -31.47 -12.99
N PHE A 168 -35.22 -30.26 -13.24
CA PHE A 168 -36.64 -29.93 -13.14
C PHE A 168 -37.44 -30.26 -14.41
N ASN A 169 -36.81 -30.90 -15.41
CA ASN A 169 -37.40 -31.23 -16.70
C ASN A 169 -38.19 -30.06 -17.32
N THR A 170 -37.58 -28.87 -17.34
CA THR A 170 -38.22 -27.64 -17.79
C THR A 170 -37.48 -27.03 -18.98
N SER A 171 -38.22 -26.64 -20.01
CA SER A 171 -37.72 -25.83 -21.12
C SER A 171 -37.86 -24.33 -20.85
N SER A 172 -38.42 -23.93 -19.70
CA SER A 172 -38.56 -22.53 -19.32
C SER A 172 -37.19 -21.89 -19.21
N VAL A 173 -37.11 -20.61 -19.57
CA VAL A 173 -35.88 -19.84 -19.39
C VAL A 173 -35.59 -19.62 -17.90
N ASN A 174 -36.62 -19.58 -17.06
CA ASN A 174 -36.53 -19.39 -15.61
C ASN A 174 -37.03 -20.63 -14.86
N ILE A 175 -36.40 -20.92 -13.73
CA ILE A 175 -36.89 -21.89 -12.74
C ILE A 175 -37.79 -21.12 -11.77
N SER A 176 -39.00 -21.63 -11.50
CA SER A 176 -39.95 -20.94 -10.62
C SER A 176 -39.60 -21.11 -9.14
N LEU A 177 -40.19 -20.28 -8.27
CA LEU A 177 -40.00 -20.39 -6.83
C LEU A 177 -40.50 -21.75 -6.33
N GLU A 178 -41.65 -22.21 -6.83
CA GLU A 178 -42.24 -23.51 -6.47
C GLU A 178 -41.35 -24.68 -6.86
N GLN A 179 -40.60 -24.57 -7.97
CA GLN A 179 -39.65 -25.61 -8.36
C GLN A 179 -38.44 -25.61 -7.45
N ILE A 180 -37.82 -24.44 -7.22
CA ILE A 180 -36.53 -24.39 -6.53
C ILE A 180 -36.62 -24.73 -5.05
N VAL A 181 -37.76 -24.44 -4.39
CA VAL A 181 -37.96 -24.85 -2.98
C VAL A 181 -38.06 -26.37 -2.82
N THR A 182 -38.35 -27.10 -3.89
CA THR A 182 -38.35 -28.58 -3.93
C THR A 182 -37.03 -29.18 -4.40
N LEU A 183 -35.94 -28.40 -4.42
CA LEU A 183 -34.65 -28.79 -5.00
C LEU A 183 -34.14 -30.13 -4.46
N TYR A 184 -34.07 -30.27 -3.14
CA TYR A 184 -33.49 -31.47 -2.53
C TYR A 184 -34.43 -32.68 -2.61
N ASP A 185 -35.75 -32.48 -2.56
CA ASP A 185 -36.72 -33.54 -2.82
C ASP A 185 -36.56 -34.07 -4.26
N THR A 186 -36.42 -33.16 -5.23
CA THR A 186 -36.22 -33.52 -6.64
C THR A 186 -34.90 -34.26 -6.85
N LEU A 187 -33.82 -33.83 -6.18
CA LEU A 187 -32.53 -34.52 -6.20
C LEU A 187 -32.67 -35.95 -5.66
N ALA A 188 -33.36 -36.12 -4.53
CA ALA A 188 -33.57 -37.43 -3.91
C ALA A 188 -34.41 -38.36 -4.80
N GLU A 189 -35.45 -37.84 -5.48
CA GLU A 189 -36.26 -38.60 -6.45
C GLU A 189 -35.42 -39.08 -7.65
N GLU A 190 -34.47 -38.27 -8.11
CA GLU A 190 -33.52 -38.62 -9.18
C GLU A 190 -32.33 -39.46 -8.69
N GLY A 191 -32.27 -39.78 -7.39
CA GLY A 191 -31.27 -40.65 -6.78
C GLY A 191 -29.94 -39.96 -6.43
N TYR A 192 -29.96 -38.65 -6.17
CA TYR A 192 -28.80 -37.87 -5.75
C TYR A 192 -28.98 -37.31 -4.35
N ASP A 193 -27.93 -37.42 -3.53
CA ASP A 193 -27.91 -36.90 -2.17
C ASP A 193 -27.49 -35.42 -2.09
N SER A 194 -26.91 -34.87 -3.16
CA SER A 194 -26.46 -33.47 -3.23
C SER A 194 -26.50 -32.92 -4.66
N LEU A 195 -26.58 -31.60 -4.77
CA LEU A 195 -26.54 -30.86 -6.02
C LEU A 195 -25.18 -30.99 -6.72
N THR A 196 -24.09 -30.95 -5.98
CA THR A 196 -22.73 -31.18 -6.49
C THR A 196 -22.58 -32.59 -7.08
N ASN A 197 -23.12 -33.63 -6.44
CA ASN A 197 -23.12 -35.00 -6.97
C ASN A 197 -23.91 -35.09 -8.29
N TYR A 198 -25.08 -34.43 -8.34
CA TYR A 198 -25.86 -34.34 -9.57
C TYR A 198 -25.10 -33.60 -10.68
N PHE A 199 -24.44 -32.48 -10.39
CA PHE A 199 -23.66 -31.74 -11.39
C PHE A 199 -22.49 -32.57 -11.94
N VAL A 200 -21.79 -33.32 -11.08
CA VAL A 200 -20.71 -34.25 -11.51
C VAL A 200 -21.27 -35.31 -12.45
N ALA A 201 -22.36 -35.98 -12.07
CA ALA A 201 -22.98 -37.02 -12.90
C ALA A 201 -23.49 -36.46 -14.24
N TRP A 202 -24.11 -35.29 -14.22
CA TRP A 202 -24.58 -34.60 -15.42
C TRP A 202 -23.41 -34.24 -16.34
N TYR A 203 -22.33 -33.67 -15.80
CA TYR A 203 -21.16 -33.27 -16.59
C TYR A 203 -20.45 -34.47 -17.20
N ASN A 204 -20.27 -35.54 -16.43
CA ASN A 204 -19.71 -36.82 -16.90
C ASN A 204 -20.54 -37.41 -18.05
N LYS A 205 -21.86 -37.42 -17.91
CA LYS A 205 -22.77 -37.89 -18.96
C LYS A 205 -22.71 -37.02 -20.21
N LYS A 206 -22.74 -35.69 -20.07
CA LYS A 206 -22.73 -34.74 -21.19
C LYS A 206 -21.43 -34.78 -21.98
N ASN A 207 -20.29 -34.86 -21.30
CA ASN A 207 -18.97 -34.74 -21.91
C ASN A 207 -18.24 -36.08 -22.08
N SER A 208 -18.87 -37.19 -21.69
CA SER A 208 -18.24 -38.53 -21.69
C SER A 208 -16.94 -38.58 -20.87
N THR A 209 -16.98 -37.99 -19.66
CA THR A 209 -15.88 -37.98 -18.69
C THR A 209 -16.20 -38.87 -17.48
N ASP A 210 -15.24 -39.03 -16.57
CA ASP A 210 -15.37 -39.90 -15.38
C ASP A 210 -14.71 -39.26 -14.15
N TYR A 211 -15.11 -38.02 -13.83
CA TYR A 211 -14.64 -37.34 -12.62
C TYR A 211 -15.30 -37.92 -11.36
N ALA A 212 -14.50 -38.11 -10.32
CA ALA A 212 -14.94 -38.73 -9.07
C ALA A 212 -15.70 -37.77 -8.12
N SER A 213 -15.48 -36.46 -8.24
CA SER A 213 -16.06 -35.45 -7.34
C SER A 213 -16.12 -34.08 -8.01
N PHE A 214 -16.83 -33.14 -7.39
CA PHE A 214 -16.92 -31.75 -7.84
C PHE A 214 -15.54 -31.09 -7.86
N ASP A 215 -14.76 -31.24 -6.78
CA ASP A 215 -13.39 -30.71 -6.68
C ASP A 215 -12.47 -31.28 -7.75
N ALA A 216 -12.62 -32.56 -8.09
CA ALA A 216 -11.85 -33.19 -9.17
C ALA A 216 -12.14 -32.56 -10.54
N ILE A 217 -13.37 -32.07 -10.78
CA ILE A 217 -13.69 -31.32 -12.01
C ILE A 217 -13.09 -29.92 -11.93
N MET A 218 -13.31 -29.20 -10.81
CA MET A 218 -12.86 -27.83 -10.63
C MET A 218 -11.34 -27.68 -10.78
N ALA A 219 -10.57 -28.67 -10.33
CA ALA A 219 -9.10 -28.64 -10.42
C ALA A 219 -8.54 -28.72 -11.86
N VAL A 220 -9.29 -29.22 -12.84
CA VAL A 220 -8.74 -29.51 -14.19
C VAL A 220 -9.63 -29.07 -15.36
N ALA A 221 -10.87 -28.64 -15.11
CA ALA A 221 -11.83 -28.29 -16.14
C ALA A 221 -12.50 -26.92 -15.86
N PRO A 222 -11.80 -25.79 -16.08
CA PRO A 222 -12.32 -24.45 -15.80
C PRO A 222 -13.62 -24.13 -16.55
N ALA A 223 -13.82 -24.71 -17.75
CA ALA A 223 -15.07 -24.56 -18.50
C ALA A 223 -16.32 -25.11 -17.78
N PHE A 224 -16.15 -26.04 -16.82
CA PHE A 224 -17.26 -26.51 -15.99
C PHE A 224 -17.81 -25.39 -15.10
N PHE A 225 -16.93 -24.57 -14.53
CA PHE A 225 -17.33 -23.43 -13.72
C PHE A 225 -18.18 -22.45 -14.52
N GLU A 226 -17.75 -22.13 -15.75
CA GLU A 226 -18.55 -21.29 -16.65
C GLU A 226 -19.95 -21.88 -16.92
N ASP A 227 -20.05 -23.20 -17.14
CA ASP A 227 -21.32 -23.89 -17.38
C ASP A 227 -22.26 -23.80 -16.16
N ILE A 228 -21.72 -23.82 -14.94
CA ILE A 228 -22.50 -23.61 -13.69
C ILE A 228 -23.09 -22.21 -13.64
N GLN A 229 -22.32 -21.19 -14.00
CA GLN A 229 -22.72 -19.79 -13.93
C GLN A 229 -23.55 -19.33 -15.14
N LYS A 230 -23.72 -20.18 -16.16
CA LYS A 230 -24.41 -19.85 -17.41
C LYS A 230 -25.92 -20.07 -17.30
N GLY A 231 -26.68 -18.99 -17.16
CA GLY A 231 -28.14 -19.03 -17.16
C GLY A 231 -28.75 -17.64 -16.97
N ASN A 232 -30.06 -17.57 -16.76
CA ASN A 232 -30.68 -16.33 -16.30
C ASN A 232 -30.52 -16.20 -14.79
N ALA A 233 -30.35 -14.97 -14.30
CA ALA A 233 -30.41 -14.66 -12.88
C ALA A 233 -31.76 -15.10 -12.31
N MET A 234 -31.74 -15.91 -11.26
CA MET A 234 -32.95 -16.32 -10.56
C MET A 234 -33.33 -15.25 -9.54
N LYS A 235 -34.35 -14.46 -9.87
CA LYS A 235 -34.92 -13.41 -9.00
C LYS A 235 -36.36 -13.80 -8.66
N PHE A 236 -36.68 -13.81 -7.37
CA PHE A 236 -37.98 -14.19 -6.84
C PHE A 236 -38.60 -13.06 -6.06
N SER A 237 -39.93 -13.04 -5.99
CA SER A 237 -40.67 -12.09 -5.16
C SER A 237 -41.89 -12.80 -4.59
N CYS A 238 -42.14 -12.61 -3.30
CA CYS A 238 -43.34 -13.08 -2.60
C CYS A 238 -43.68 -12.10 -1.48
N THR A 239 -44.84 -12.24 -0.85
CA THR A 239 -45.17 -11.43 0.34
C THR A 239 -44.29 -11.85 1.53
N ALA A 240 -44.14 -10.99 2.53
CA ALA A 240 -43.40 -11.34 3.74
C ALA A 240 -44.01 -12.55 4.47
N GLU A 241 -45.34 -12.68 4.47
CA GLU A 241 -46.06 -13.84 5.02
C GLU A 241 -45.69 -15.13 4.26
N GLN A 242 -45.73 -15.09 2.92
CA GLN A 242 -45.34 -16.22 2.09
C GLN A 242 -43.87 -16.60 2.28
N PHE A 243 -42.98 -15.60 2.42
CA PHE A 243 -41.58 -15.86 2.68
C PHE A 243 -41.39 -16.60 4.00
N THR A 244 -42.08 -16.17 5.06
CA THR A 244 -42.03 -16.83 6.38
C THR A 244 -42.55 -18.27 6.29
N GLU A 245 -43.66 -18.50 5.58
CA GLU A 245 -44.19 -19.86 5.34
C GLU A 245 -43.19 -20.75 4.59
N LEU A 246 -42.48 -20.19 3.60
CA LEU A 246 -41.44 -20.90 2.85
C LEU A 246 -40.20 -21.18 3.69
N GLU A 247 -39.77 -20.25 4.55
CA GLU A 247 -38.65 -20.46 5.47
C GLU A 247 -38.95 -21.58 6.47
N GLU A 248 -40.19 -21.66 6.98
CA GLU A 248 -40.61 -22.73 7.89
C GLU A 248 -40.74 -24.08 7.18
N ALA A 249 -41.26 -24.09 5.94
CA ALA A 249 -41.52 -25.32 5.20
C ALA A 249 -40.29 -25.88 4.47
N HIS A 250 -39.40 -25.01 4.01
CA HIS A 250 -38.23 -25.34 3.18
C HIS A 250 -36.95 -24.64 3.69
N PRO A 251 -36.57 -24.80 4.96
CA PRO A 251 -35.41 -24.12 5.55
C PRO A 251 -34.09 -24.50 4.85
N GLU A 252 -33.98 -25.67 4.24
CA GLU A 252 -32.83 -26.15 3.50
C GLU A 252 -32.52 -25.35 2.22
N VAL A 253 -33.54 -24.72 1.61
CA VAL A 253 -33.38 -23.83 0.44
C VAL A 253 -33.45 -22.37 0.86
N MET A 254 -34.43 -22.00 1.68
CA MET A 254 -34.74 -20.59 1.95
C MET A 254 -33.69 -19.90 2.83
N ARG A 255 -32.89 -20.64 3.60
CA ARG A 255 -31.73 -20.08 4.33
C ARG A 255 -30.71 -19.38 3.42
N TRP A 256 -30.71 -19.72 2.13
CA TRP A 256 -29.81 -19.15 1.12
C TRP A 256 -30.40 -17.94 0.41
N ALA A 257 -31.54 -17.43 0.84
CA ALA A 257 -32.13 -16.21 0.32
C ALA A 257 -31.26 -14.99 0.64
N TYR A 258 -31.03 -14.17 -0.37
CA TYR A 258 -30.30 -12.91 -0.29
C TYR A 258 -31.13 -11.80 -0.92
N PHE A 259 -31.28 -10.68 -0.20
CA PHE A 259 -32.06 -9.52 -0.62
C PHE A 259 -31.11 -8.39 -1.06
N PRO A 260 -30.86 -8.19 -2.37
CA PRO A 260 -29.89 -7.19 -2.84
C PRO A 260 -30.22 -5.75 -2.42
N SER A 261 -31.50 -5.45 -2.22
CA SER A 261 -31.96 -4.14 -1.77
C SER A 261 -31.72 -3.87 -0.28
N GLY A 262 -31.46 -4.91 0.51
CA GLY A 262 -31.43 -4.86 1.97
C GLY A 262 -32.78 -4.60 2.64
N LYS A 263 -33.91 -4.64 1.92
CA LYS A 263 -35.24 -4.37 2.51
C LYS A 263 -35.87 -5.59 3.19
N GLY A 264 -35.33 -6.78 2.95
CA GLY A 264 -35.80 -8.04 3.55
C GLY A 264 -37.10 -8.59 2.92
N PRO A 265 -37.79 -9.49 3.64
CA PRO A 265 -39.00 -10.16 3.16
C PRO A 265 -40.08 -9.20 2.64
N GLY A 266 -40.70 -9.55 1.51
CA GLY A 266 -41.62 -8.67 0.77
C GLY A 266 -40.97 -7.89 -0.37
N ASP A 267 -39.65 -8.00 -0.55
CA ASP A 267 -38.91 -7.51 -1.71
C ASP A 267 -38.42 -8.67 -2.61
N THR A 268 -37.73 -8.32 -3.69
CA THR A 268 -37.06 -9.27 -4.59
C THR A 268 -35.82 -9.86 -3.91
N PHE A 269 -35.71 -11.17 -3.94
CA PHE A 269 -34.54 -11.91 -3.46
C PHE A 269 -33.95 -12.80 -4.55
N GLN A 270 -32.70 -13.20 -4.34
CA GLN A 270 -32.00 -14.25 -5.08
C GLN A 270 -31.69 -15.39 -4.12
N LEU A 271 -31.41 -16.59 -4.64
CA LEU A 271 -30.83 -17.66 -3.86
C LEU A 271 -29.32 -17.71 -4.14
N LYS A 272 -28.49 -17.74 -3.11
CA LYS A 272 -27.07 -18.06 -3.21
C LYS A 272 -26.88 -19.56 -3.38
N TRP A 273 -25.73 -19.99 -3.89
CA TRP A 273 -25.45 -21.42 -4.00
C TRP A 273 -25.44 -22.08 -2.61
N PRO A 274 -26.12 -23.24 -2.43
CA PRO A 274 -26.38 -23.80 -1.11
C PRO A 274 -25.31 -24.76 -0.58
N GLU A 275 -24.37 -25.22 -1.42
CA GLU A 275 -23.37 -26.23 -1.07
C GLU A 275 -21.95 -25.65 -1.10
N SER A 276 -21.10 -26.09 -0.17
CA SER A 276 -19.75 -25.57 0.05
C SER A 276 -18.90 -25.53 -1.23
N GLY A 277 -18.87 -26.61 -2.00
CA GLY A 277 -18.12 -26.67 -3.26
C GLY A 277 -18.55 -25.58 -4.26
N LEU A 278 -19.85 -25.27 -4.33
CA LEU A 278 -20.38 -24.22 -5.21
C LEU A 278 -20.14 -22.81 -4.64
N GLN A 279 -20.18 -22.65 -3.32
CA GLN A 279 -19.88 -21.41 -2.61
C GLN A 279 -18.42 -21.01 -2.81
N THR A 280 -17.50 -21.94 -2.53
CA THR A 280 -16.06 -21.78 -2.72
C THR A 280 -15.74 -21.54 -4.19
N ALA A 281 -16.29 -22.32 -5.13
CA ALA A 281 -16.06 -22.11 -6.55
C ALA A 281 -16.48 -20.69 -7.01
N GLY A 282 -17.61 -20.17 -6.53
CA GLY A 282 -18.07 -18.82 -6.84
C GLY A 282 -17.14 -17.73 -6.30
N TYR A 283 -16.71 -17.87 -5.04
CA TYR A 283 -15.81 -16.93 -4.39
C TYR A 283 -14.40 -16.95 -5.02
N ASP A 284 -13.81 -18.13 -5.13
CA ASP A 284 -12.48 -18.34 -5.70
C ASP A 284 -12.44 -17.90 -7.16
N GLY A 285 -13.43 -18.31 -7.96
CA GLY A 285 -13.51 -17.90 -9.37
C GLY A 285 -13.66 -16.39 -9.56
N TRP A 286 -14.26 -15.68 -8.60
CA TRP A 286 -14.29 -14.21 -8.64
C TRP A 286 -12.89 -13.63 -8.44
N TYR A 287 -12.23 -13.98 -7.33
CA TYR A 287 -10.96 -13.38 -6.94
C TYR A 287 -9.74 -13.89 -7.71
N GLN A 288 -9.78 -15.11 -8.23
CA GLN A 288 -8.67 -15.71 -8.99
C GLN A 288 -8.83 -15.52 -10.50
N SER A 289 -9.95 -14.99 -10.99
CA SER A 289 -10.18 -14.98 -12.44
C SER A 289 -11.01 -13.84 -13.00
N MET A 290 -11.87 -13.18 -12.20
CA MET A 290 -12.81 -12.17 -12.72
C MET A 290 -12.51 -10.75 -12.25
N PHE A 291 -11.97 -10.60 -11.05
CA PHE A 291 -11.55 -9.33 -10.51
C PHE A 291 -10.03 -9.25 -10.49
N ALA A 292 -9.49 -8.44 -11.40
CA ALA A 292 -8.08 -8.45 -11.75
C ALA A 292 -7.43 -7.08 -11.56
N PHE A 293 -6.14 -7.10 -11.27
CA PHE A 293 -5.28 -5.92 -11.16
C PHE A 293 -4.03 -6.07 -12.03
N ALA A 294 -3.39 -4.96 -12.35
CA ALA A 294 -2.07 -4.91 -12.96
C ALA A 294 -1.37 -3.61 -12.56
N PHE A 295 -0.06 -3.62 -12.47
CA PHE A 295 0.74 -2.46 -12.04
C PHE A 295 1.88 -2.20 -13.02
N GLY A 296 2.26 -0.93 -13.18
CA GLY A 296 3.34 -0.52 -14.08
C GLY A 296 3.14 -0.99 -15.52
N ASP A 297 4.21 -1.50 -16.14
CA ASP A 297 4.18 -1.95 -17.54
C ASP A 297 3.21 -3.13 -17.77
N ASP A 298 2.92 -3.92 -16.74
CA ASP A 298 2.01 -5.06 -16.86
C ASP A 298 0.55 -4.64 -17.12
N MET A 299 0.19 -3.38 -16.84
CA MET A 299 -1.13 -2.83 -17.19
C MET A 299 -1.49 -2.96 -18.67
N ALA A 300 -0.49 -2.98 -19.56
CA ALA A 300 -0.69 -3.17 -21.00
C ALA A 300 -1.20 -4.57 -21.35
N ASN A 301 -0.95 -5.56 -20.48
CA ASN A 301 -1.38 -6.94 -20.68
C ASN A 301 -2.80 -7.19 -20.18
N LEU A 302 -3.34 -6.33 -19.30
CA LEU A 302 -4.68 -6.49 -18.74
C LEU A 302 -5.76 -5.95 -19.70
N SER A 303 -6.60 -6.84 -20.24
CA SER A 303 -7.67 -6.51 -21.19
C SER A 303 -8.99 -7.20 -20.83
N THR A 304 -10.10 -6.48 -20.92
CA THR A 304 -11.47 -7.01 -20.77
C THR A 304 -12.14 -7.33 -22.12
N SER A 305 -11.40 -7.18 -23.23
CA SER A 305 -11.94 -7.43 -24.57
C SER A 305 -12.26 -8.90 -24.78
N SER A 306 -13.24 -9.22 -25.64
CA SER A 306 -13.68 -10.60 -25.87
C SER A 306 -12.58 -11.56 -26.34
N SER A 307 -11.48 -11.06 -26.93
CA SER A 307 -10.33 -11.86 -27.35
C SER A 307 -9.14 -11.81 -26.37
N GLY A 308 -9.16 -10.90 -25.40
CA GLY A 308 -8.05 -10.67 -24.46
C GLY A 308 -8.40 -10.90 -23.00
N HIS A 309 -9.65 -11.24 -22.69
CA HIS A 309 -10.15 -11.40 -21.31
C HIS A 309 -9.41 -12.45 -20.50
N THR A 310 -8.76 -13.43 -21.16
CA THR A 310 -7.95 -14.44 -20.48
C THR A 310 -6.80 -13.85 -19.67
N SER A 311 -6.36 -12.62 -20.01
CA SER A 311 -5.38 -11.88 -19.20
C SER A 311 -5.84 -11.60 -17.78
N CYS A 312 -7.16 -11.54 -17.51
CA CYS A 312 -7.73 -11.39 -16.18
C CYS A 312 -7.58 -12.67 -15.33
N HIS A 313 -7.44 -13.84 -15.95
CA HIS A 313 -7.27 -15.13 -15.28
C HIS A 313 -5.84 -15.39 -14.78
N GLU A 314 -4.91 -14.53 -15.16
CA GLU A 314 -3.50 -14.60 -14.74
C GLU A 314 -3.12 -13.40 -13.85
N ARG A 315 -4.12 -12.60 -13.49
CA ARG A 315 -4.01 -11.30 -12.79
C ARG A 315 -5.14 -11.11 -11.78
N GLY A 316 -5.81 -12.20 -11.41
CA GLY A 316 -6.80 -12.17 -10.36
C GLY A 316 -6.15 -11.67 -9.06
N VAL A 317 -6.93 -11.06 -8.18
CA VAL A 317 -6.48 -10.74 -6.81
C VAL A 317 -5.76 -11.92 -6.15
N GLY A 318 -6.24 -13.15 -6.36
CA GLY A 318 -5.61 -14.36 -5.80
C GLY A 318 -4.26 -14.75 -6.41
N ASP A 319 -3.88 -14.20 -7.57
CA ASP A 319 -2.57 -14.44 -8.19
C ASP A 319 -1.46 -13.60 -7.52
N TYR A 320 -1.83 -12.63 -6.68
CA TYR A 320 -0.91 -11.75 -5.93
C TYR A 320 -0.59 -12.27 -4.52
N MET A 321 -0.86 -13.54 -4.22
CA MET A 321 -0.42 -14.16 -2.97
C MET A 321 1.12 -14.12 -2.87
N GLU A 322 1.63 -13.89 -1.66
CA GLU A 322 3.08 -13.77 -1.42
C GLU A 322 3.86 -14.97 -1.96
N GLY A 323 4.93 -14.68 -2.71
CA GLY A 323 5.82 -15.69 -3.30
C GLY A 323 5.38 -16.27 -4.65
N THR A 324 4.30 -15.76 -5.28
CA THR A 324 4.01 -16.06 -6.69
C THR A 324 4.86 -15.21 -7.63
N ASP A 325 5.08 -15.68 -8.87
CA ASP A 325 5.83 -14.93 -9.89
C ASP A 325 5.23 -13.53 -10.15
N LEU A 326 3.90 -13.41 -10.16
CA LEU A 326 3.21 -12.12 -10.37
C LEU A 326 3.39 -11.18 -9.18
N TRP A 327 3.35 -11.71 -7.96
CA TRP A 327 3.63 -10.94 -6.76
C TRP A 327 5.07 -10.43 -6.76
N GLU A 328 6.05 -11.30 -7.02
CA GLU A 328 7.48 -10.92 -7.08
C GLU A 328 7.75 -9.85 -8.14
N GLN A 329 7.14 -9.99 -9.32
CA GLN A 329 7.24 -9.00 -10.39
C GLN A 329 6.68 -7.63 -9.95
N THR A 330 5.56 -7.64 -9.24
CA THR A 330 4.88 -6.41 -8.81
C THR A 330 5.59 -5.75 -7.64
N ASP A 331 6.09 -6.53 -6.68
CA ASP A 331 6.94 -6.05 -5.59
C ASP A 331 8.21 -5.38 -6.13
N ALA A 332 8.84 -5.98 -7.14
CA ALA A 332 9.99 -5.40 -7.84
C ALA A 332 9.65 -4.09 -8.58
N TYR A 333 8.44 -3.98 -9.15
CA TYR A 333 7.98 -2.73 -9.75
C TYR A 333 7.88 -1.61 -8.70
N PHE A 334 7.32 -1.88 -7.52
CA PHE A 334 7.22 -0.88 -6.46
C PHE A 334 8.58 -0.49 -5.86
N CYS A 335 9.54 -1.40 -5.82
CA CYS A 335 10.92 -1.06 -5.45
C CYS A 335 11.49 0.06 -6.33
N GLY A 336 11.14 0.06 -7.62
CA GLY A 336 11.76 0.90 -8.64
C GLY A 336 13.28 0.70 -8.69
N ASP A 337 13.98 1.38 -9.60
CA ASP A 337 15.44 1.35 -9.65
C ASP A 337 16.08 2.16 -8.49
N GLY A 338 15.64 1.93 -7.24
CA GLY A 338 16.05 2.69 -6.06
C GLY A 338 15.38 4.06 -5.95
N GLN A 339 14.13 4.19 -6.41
CA GLN A 339 13.38 5.43 -6.24
C GLN A 339 13.08 5.66 -4.75
N ALA A 340 13.33 6.88 -4.30
CA ALA A 340 13.10 7.28 -2.92
C ALA A 340 12.41 8.62 -2.85
N LEU A 341 11.54 8.71 -1.85
CA LEU A 341 10.83 9.91 -1.50
C LEU A 341 11.76 10.77 -0.62
N ALA A 342 12.22 11.87 -1.22
CA ALA A 342 13.16 12.79 -0.61
C ALA A 342 12.57 13.45 0.65
N PRO A 343 13.41 13.95 1.58
CA PRO A 343 12.96 14.59 2.82
C PRO A 343 12.35 15.99 2.59
N GLU A 344 12.44 16.51 1.36
CA GLU A 344 11.98 17.84 1.00
C GLU A 344 10.48 17.87 0.70
N SER A 345 9.83 18.94 1.17
CA SER A 345 8.42 19.22 0.88
C SER A 345 8.24 19.41 -0.63
N GLY A 346 7.28 18.69 -1.20
CA GLY A 346 7.01 18.68 -2.64
C GLY A 346 7.70 17.56 -3.41
N SER A 347 8.48 16.70 -2.76
CA SER A 347 8.90 15.43 -3.37
C SER A 347 7.70 14.52 -3.60
N VAL A 348 7.70 13.82 -4.73
CA VAL A 348 6.60 12.95 -5.14
C VAL A 348 7.16 11.62 -5.63
N LEU A 349 6.58 10.52 -5.15
CA LEU A 349 6.77 9.19 -5.69
C LEU A 349 5.46 8.76 -6.36
N SER A 350 5.56 8.21 -7.57
CA SER A 350 4.38 7.89 -8.36
C SER A 350 4.43 6.47 -8.90
N TYR A 351 3.31 5.77 -8.77
CA TYR A 351 3.07 4.46 -9.36
C TYR A 351 1.77 4.50 -10.16
N SER A 352 1.58 3.53 -11.04
CA SER A 352 0.35 3.38 -11.81
C SER A 352 -0.16 1.96 -11.73
N GLY A 353 -1.48 1.83 -11.66
CA GLY A 353 -2.18 0.57 -11.63
C GLY A 353 -3.42 0.58 -12.52
N LYS A 354 -3.97 -0.60 -12.75
CA LYS A 354 -5.20 -0.81 -13.50
C LYS A 354 -5.98 -1.92 -12.84
N TRP A 355 -7.29 -1.72 -12.67
CA TRP A 355 -8.21 -2.79 -12.29
C TRP A 355 -9.11 -3.16 -13.47
N ALA A 356 -9.63 -4.37 -13.46
CA ALA A 356 -10.51 -4.88 -14.49
C ALA A 356 -11.52 -5.90 -13.94
N LEU A 357 -12.70 -5.89 -14.55
CA LEU A 357 -13.75 -6.90 -14.38
C LEU A 357 -13.90 -7.68 -15.68
N ASP A 358 -13.61 -8.99 -15.66
CA ASP A 358 -13.71 -9.85 -16.84
C ASP A 358 -15.16 -9.97 -17.33
N GLY A 359 -15.54 -9.11 -18.27
CA GLY A 359 -16.89 -9.08 -18.84
C GLY A 359 -17.35 -10.42 -19.43
N PRO A 360 -16.54 -11.07 -20.30
CA PRO A 360 -16.86 -12.39 -20.82
C PRO A 360 -17.13 -13.47 -19.77
N CYS A 361 -16.48 -13.46 -18.61
CA CYS A 361 -16.67 -14.49 -17.58
C CYS A 361 -17.65 -14.10 -16.46
N ILE A 362 -17.89 -12.81 -16.22
CA ILE A 362 -18.87 -12.33 -15.25
C ILE A 362 -20.29 -12.49 -15.85
N ARG A 363 -20.92 -13.61 -15.49
CA ARG A 363 -22.29 -13.98 -15.91
C ARG A 363 -23.36 -13.43 -14.95
N ASN A 364 -24.62 -13.73 -15.26
CA ASN A 364 -25.79 -13.36 -14.47
C ASN A 364 -25.79 -13.87 -13.01
N ALA A 365 -24.95 -14.85 -12.68
CA ALA A 365 -24.76 -15.32 -11.31
C ALA A 365 -24.15 -14.25 -10.40
N TYR A 366 -23.41 -13.28 -10.97
CA TYR A 366 -22.82 -12.15 -10.25
C TYR A 366 -23.68 -10.88 -10.34
N ALA A 367 -24.94 -11.00 -10.80
CA ALA A 367 -25.86 -9.88 -10.78
C ALA A 367 -26.20 -9.50 -9.33
N ASN A 368 -25.91 -8.26 -8.96
CA ASN A 368 -25.94 -7.71 -7.61
C ASN A 368 -24.95 -8.38 -6.63
N TYR A 369 -23.82 -8.85 -7.16
CA TYR A 369 -22.73 -9.37 -6.35
C TYR A 369 -22.06 -8.25 -5.56
N GLU A 370 -21.77 -8.53 -4.29
CA GLU A 370 -20.95 -7.67 -3.44
C GLU A 370 -19.52 -8.23 -3.43
N PHE A 371 -18.52 -7.35 -3.45
CA PHE A 371 -17.13 -7.74 -3.35
C PHE A 371 -16.32 -6.69 -2.60
N SER A 372 -15.15 -7.07 -2.10
CA SER A 372 -14.17 -6.13 -1.56
C SER A 372 -12.75 -6.64 -1.72
N PHE A 373 -11.74 -5.77 -1.59
CA PHE A 373 -10.35 -6.18 -1.58
C PHE A 373 -9.58 -5.35 -0.55
N TYR A 374 -8.41 -5.85 -0.19
CA TYR A 374 -7.39 -5.16 0.56
C TYR A 374 -6.15 -5.04 -0.32
N GLY A 375 -5.49 -3.89 -0.27
CA GLY A 375 -4.18 -3.74 -0.88
C GLY A 375 -3.36 -2.72 -0.11
N SER A 376 -2.05 -2.94 -0.03
CA SER A 376 -1.15 -2.03 0.68
C SER A 376 0.28 -2.11 0.14
N ILE A 377 1.02 -1.03 0.37
CA ILE A 377 2.49 -1.00 0.30
C ILE A 377 3.04 -0.39 1.59
N THR A 378 4.26 -0.73 1.97
CA THR A 378 4.97 -0.07 3.06
C THR A 378 6.16 0.71 2.51
N LEU A 379 6.30 1.95 2.98
CA LEU A 379 7.52 2.73 2.78
C LEU A 379 8.36 2.65 4.05
N GLU A 380 9.60 2.18 3.96
CA GLU A 380 10.53 2.18 5.09
C GLU A 380 11.21 3.54 5.23
N GLU A 381 11.39 3.98 6.48
CA GLU A 381 12.19 5.17 6.77
C GLU A 381 13.66 4.90 6.45
N VAL A 382 14.25 5.75 5.62
CA VAL A 382 15.67 5.68 5.29
C VAL A 382 16.45 6.52 6.30
N GLY A 383 17.38 5.88 6.99
CA GLY A 383 18.23 6.53 7.99
C GLY A 383 18.98 7.75 7.42
N PRO A 384 19.08 8.86 8.18
CA PRO A 384 19.69 10.09 7.70
C PRO A 384 21.21 9.96 7.55
N VAL A 385 21.79 10.87 6.79
CA VAL A 385 23.22 11.18 6.86
C VAL A 385 23.42 12.27 7.91
N THR A 386 24.26 11.99 8.90
CA THR A 386 24.59 12.94 9.96
C THR A 386 25.97 13.54 9.73
N ILE A 387 26.05 14.87 9.76
CA ILE A 387 27.30 15.62 9.67
C ILE A 387 27.57 16.26 11.03
N THR A 388 28.72 15.97 11.62
CA THR A 388 29.13 16.51 12.91
C THR A 388 30.49 17.20 12.79
N PRO A 389 30.63 18.47 13.19
CA PRO A 389 31.94 19.11 13.28
C PRO A 389 32.88 18.34 14.21
N VAL A 390 34.14 18.18 13.81
CA VAL A 390 35.18 17.57 14.66
C VAL A 390 35.49 18.51 15.83
N ASP A 391 35.72 17.95 17.01
CA ASP A 391 36.17 18.73 18.17
C ASP A 391 37.53 19.37 17.91
N MET A 392 37.63 20.67 18.18
CA MET A 392 38.83 21.46 17.93
C MET A 392 39.36 22.07 19.22
N THR A 393 40.68 22.18 19.35
CA THR A 393 41.32 23.01 20.37
C THR A 393 42.16 24.09 19.70
N LEU A 394 41.77 25.35 19.90
CA LEU A 394 42.48 26.53 19.40
C LEU A 394 43.38 27.09 20.49
N TYR A 395 44.65 27.32 20.16
CA TYR A 395 45.63 27.95 21.04
C TYR A 395 45.90 29.39 20.59
N ILE A 396 45.49 30.38 21.40
CA ILE A 396 45.60 31.82 21.07
C ILE A 396 46.70 32.47 21.90
N GLY A 397 47.73 33.06 21.27
CA GLY A 397 48.78 33.81 21.96
C GLY A 397 49.51 34.82 21.06
N GLY A 398 49.83 36.01 21.59
CA GLY A 398 50.57 37.08 20.90
C GLY A 398 49.81 38.41 20.75
N SER A 399 50.54 39.50 20.48
CA SER A 399 50.02 40.87 20.28
C SER A 399 49.66 41.13 18.81
N SER A 400 48.89 40.23 18.22
CA SER A 400 48.69 40.22 16.78
C SER A 400 47.29 40.70 16.41
N ASP A 401 47.25 41.74 15.58
CA ASP A 401 46.06 42.38 15.02
C ASP A 401 45.41 41.47 13.94
N TYR A 402 44.82 40.34 14.35
CA TYR A 402 44.31 39.29 13.43
C TYR A 402 42.86 39.44 12.99
N TRP A 403 42.15 40.49 13.41
CA TRP A 403 40.72 40.59 13.20
C TRP A 403 40.37 42.00 12.72
N GLU A 404 40.12 42.16 11.42
CA GLU A 404 39.48 43.37 10.93
C GLU A 404 37.97 43.31 11.24
N ASP A 405 37.50 44.44 11.73
CA ASP A 405 36.17 44.75 12.24
C ASP A 405 35.07 44.40 11.23
N VAL A 406 34.20 43.42 11.55
CA VAL A 406 32.98 43.15 10.77
C VAL A 406 31.79 42.92 11.69
N ASP A 407 30.87 43.87 11.61
CA ASP A 407 29.65 44.10 12.35
C ASP A 407 28.71 42.86 12.35
N GLY A 408 28.92 41.91 13.28
CA GLY A 408 27.95 40.90 13.76
C GLY A 408 27.21 40.02 12.73
N THR A 409 27.59 40.06 11.44
CA THR A 409 26.81 39.53 10.32
C THR A 409 27.64 38.67 9.35
N HIS A 410 28.90 38.34 9.68
CA HIS A 410 29.75 37.48 8.87
C HIS A 410 30.36 36.32 9.67
N LEU A 411 30.38 35.14 9.03
CA LEU A 411 31.09 33.95 9.48
C LEU A 411 32.60 34.19 9.44
N PRO A 412 33.38 33.47 10.27
CA PRO A 412 34.84 33.51 10.19
C PRO A 412 35.29 33.07 8.78
N ASP A 413 35.97 33.95 8.07
CA ASP A 413 36.57 33.66 6.76
C ASP A 413 37.89 32.87 6.92
N ALA A 414 38.51 32.51 5.79
CA ALA A 414 39.79 31.78 5.77
C ALA A 414 40.96 32.52 6.44
N ASP A 415 40.81 33.83 6.72
CA ASP A 415 41.82 34.69 7.35
C ASP A 415 41.51 34.97 8.84
N SER A 416 40.41 34.43 9.38
CA SER A 416 40.05 34.46 10.81
C SER A 416 41.05 33.75 11.73
N GLY A 417 41.96 32.92 11.21
CA GLY A 417 42.89 32.14 12.04
C GLY A 417 42.24 31.01 12.87
N ILE A 418 40.92 30.80 12.75
CA ILE A 418 40.27 29.55 13.14
C ILE A 418 40.54 28.54 12.00
N PRO A 419 41.08 27.35 12.29
CA PRO A 419 41.36 26.36 11.26
C PRO A 419 40.07 26.00 10.50
N ALA A 420 40.23 25.65 9.21
CA ALA A 420 39.12 25.16 8.41
C ALA A 420 38.42 24.00 9.14
N PRO A 421 37.07 23.99 9.19
CA PRO A 421 36.37 22.96 9.92
C PRO A 421 36.49 21.62 9.21
N HIS A 422 36.59 20.57 10.02
CA HIS A 422 36.57 19.19 9.56
C HIS A 422 35.34 18.48 10.13
N PHE A 423 34.93 17.40 9.50
CA PHE A 423 33.66 16.75 9.81
C PHE A 423 33.79 15.23 9.97
N TYR A 424 33.00 14.71 10.90
CA TYR A 424 32.56 13.33 10.88
C TYR A 424 31.28 13.24 10.06
N VAL A 425 31.20 12.23 9.20
CA VAL A 425 30.01 11.92 8.40
C VAL A 425 29.63 10.47 8.63
N GLU A 426 28.38 10.26 9.02
CA GLU A 426 27.88 8.96 9.48
C GLU A 426 26.50 8.68 8.88
N SER A 427 26.23 7.41 8.60
CA SER A 427 24.92 6.92 8.15
C SER A 427 24.76 5.47 8.58
N SER A 428 23.54 5.07 8.95
CA SER A 428 23.21 3.66 9.19
C SER A 428 23.08 2.86 7.88
N GLU A 429 22.79 3.54 6.78
CA GLU A 429 22.46 2.94 5.48
C GLU A 429 23.68 2.87 4.54
N ILE A 430 24.63 3.79 4.68
CA ILE A 430 25.80 3.89 3.80
C ILE A 430 27.03 3.29 4.49
N PRO A 431 27.61 2.20 3.96
CA PRO A 431 28.85 1.64 4.48
C PRO A 431 29.99 2.66 4.48
N ALA A 432 30.87 2.60 5.48
CA ALA A 432 31.94 3.58 5.66
C ALA A 432 32.89 3.70 4.45
N GLU A 433 33.08 2.61 3.70
CA GLU A 433 33.85 2.57 2.45
C GLU A 433 33.19 3.31 1.29
N HIS A 434 31.88 3.50 1.33
CA HIS A 434 31.10 4.19 0.28
C HIS A 434 30.83 5.67 0.62
N LEU A 435 31.14 6.11 1.84
CA LEU A 435 30.99 7.51 2.24
C LEU A 435 31.72 8.48 1.31
N ALA A 436 32.87 8.09 0.73
CA ALA A 436 33.59 8.93 -0.23
C ALA A 436 32.77 9.31 -1.48
N GLY A 437 31.72 8.54 -1.80
CA GLY A 437 30.79 8.82 -2.90
C GLY A 437 29.64 9.75 -2.54
N VAL A 438 29.50 10.15 -1.27
CA VAL A 438 28.44 11.05 -0.82
C VAL A 438 28.65 12.44 -1.39
N THR A 439 27.56 12.95 -1.94
CA THR A 439 27.41 14.35 -2.34
C THR A 439 26.30 14.98 -1.52
N PHE A 440 26.41 16.27 -1.26
CA PHE A 440 25.37 17.05 -0.59
C PHE A 440 24.80 18.06 -1.55
N HIS A 441 23.51 18.32 -1.45
CA HIS A 441 22.78 19.19 -2.36
C HIS A 441 21.86 20.12 -1.58
N GLY A 442 21.59 21.29 -2.16
CA GLY A 442 20.60 22.22 -1.64
C GLY A 442 20.33 23.34 -2.64
N THR A 443 19.29 24.13 -2.36
CA THR A 443 18.83 25.21 -3.25
C THR A 443 18.99 26.55 -2.56
N GLY A 444 19.76 27.46 -3.17
CA GLY A 444 19.95 28.83 -2.71
C GLY A 444 18.67 29.65 -2.67
N ALA A 445 18.69 30.77 -1.94
CA ALA A 445 17.55 31.68 -1.84
C ALA A 445 17.12 32.29 -3.20
N ASP A 446 18.03 32.31 -4.17
CA ASP A 446 17.82 32.73 -5.55
C ASP A 446 17.30 31.60 -6.47
N GLY A 447 17.12 30.39 -5.94
CA GLY A 447 16.73 29.19 -6.68
C GLY A 447 17.89 28.44 -7.33
N THR A 448 19.14 28.87 -7.13
CA THR A 448 20.31 28.21 -7.71
C THR A 448 20.62 26.91 -6.96
N GLU A 449 20.71 25.78 -7.68
CA GLU A 449 21.18 24.51 -7.13
C GLU A 449 22.67 24.58 -6.76
N LYS A 450 23.01 24.06 -5.58
CA LYS A 450 24.37 24.02 -5.03
C LYS A 450 24.69 22.59 -4.62
N SER A 451 25.95 22.21 -4.78
CA SER A 451 26.41 20.87 -4.38
C SER A 451 27.81 20.87 -3.77
N TRP A 452 28.03 19.90 -2.89
CA TRP A 452 29.28 19.66 -2.18
C TRP A 452 29.67 18.19 -2.25
N LYS A 453 30.96 17.91 -2.07
CA LYS A 453 31.53 16.56 -2.11
C LYS A 453 32.37 16.32 -0.86
N LEU A 454 32.48 15.06 -0.48
CA LEU A 454 33.42 14.65 0.55
C LEU A 454 34.83 14.49 0.01
N ALA A 455 35.79 15.09 0.70
CA ALA A 455 37.21 14.93 0.49
C ALA A 455 37.88 14.33 1.74
N PRO A 456 38.66 13.25 1.63
CA PRO A 456 39.39 12.69 2.77
C PRO A 456 40.40 13.68 3.35
N TYR A 457 40.25 14.05 4.62
CA TYR A 457 41.22 14.92 5.29
C TYR A 457 42.53 14.16 5.54
N GLY A 458 43.68 14.80 5.30
CA GLY A 458 45.01 14.19 5.51
C GLY A 458 45.48 13.22 4.42
N GLY A 459 44.66 12.96 3.39
CA GLY A 459 44.98 12.10 2.24
C GLY A 459 44.04 10.90 2.10
N GLU A 460 44.19 10.12 1.03
CA GLU A 460 43.31 8.99 0.73
C GLU A 460 43.72 7.69 1.44
N GLY A 461 42.75 6.78 1.59
CA GLY A 461 42.99 5.42 2.08
C GLY A 461 43.61 5.39 3.47
N GLY A 462 44.78 4.76 3.61
CA GLY A 462 45.49 4.67 4.90
C GLY A 462 46.15 5.96 5.36
N GLN A 463 46.13 7.02 4.55
CA GLN A 463 46.63 8.35 4.93
C GLN A 463 45.54 9.25 5.51
N GLN A 464 44.26 8.86 5.37
CA GLN A 464 43.15 9.64 5.88
C GLN A 464 43.25 9.79 7.40
N ALA A 465 43.08 11.01 7.87
CA ALA A 465 43.08 11.34 9.27
C ALA A 465 41.94 10.62 10.00
N ILE A 466 42.25 10.18 11.21
CA ILE A 466 41.33 9.52 12.12
C ILE A 466 41.29 10.34 13.40
N GLY A 467 40.09 10.71 13.84
CA GLY A 467 39.88 11.44 15.08
C GLY A 467 40.22 10.60 16.31
N GLU A 468 40.25 11.23 17.48
CA GLU A 468 40.59 10.55 18.75
C GLU A 468 39.63 9.41 19.11
N ASP A 469 38.40 9.49 18.60
CA ASP A 469 37.33 8.50 18.73
C ASP A 469 37.38 7.36 17.68
N GLY A 470 38.37 7.38 16.79
CA GLY A 470 38.55 6.36 15.75
C GLY A 470 37.74 6.60 14.47
N ARG A 471 36.99 7.70 14.36
CA ARG A 471 36.21 8.02 13.15
C ARG A 471 37.07 8.70 12.09
N LYS A 472 36.78 8.43 10.82
CA LYS A 472 37.45 9.09 9.69
C LYS A 472 37.03 10.54 9.59
N VAL A 473 38.00 11.41 9.32
CA VAL A 473 37.80 12.85 9.20
C VAL A 473 37.68 13.24 7.72
N TRP A 474 36.74 14.14 7.44
CA TRP A 474 36.41 14.60 6.09
C TRP A 474 36.37 16.12 6.01
N ASP A 475 36.72 16.63 4.82
CA ASP A 475 36.38 17.97 4.37
C ASP A 475 35.12 17.91 3.51
N ILE A 476 34.24 18.89 3.64
CA ILE A 476 33.07 19.05 2.76
C ILE A 476 33.35 20.25 1.86
N VAL A 477 33.68 19.96 0.60
CA VAL A 477 34.17 20.95 -0.35
C VAL A 477 33.13 21.22 -1.43
N SER A 478 33.06 22.47 -1.88
CA SER A 478 32.18 22.88 -2.96
C SER A 478 32.51 22.13 -4.25
N ALA A 479 31.48 21.61 -4.92
CA ALA A 479 31.64 21.01 -6.24
C ALA A 479 31.92 22.07 -7.32
N ASP A 480 31.47 23.31 -7.11
CA ASP A 480 31.73 24.47 -7.94
C ASP A 480 31.93 25.73 -7.08
N PRO A 481 33.19 26.13 -6.85
CA PRO A 481 33.52 27.32 -6.06
C PRO A 481 32.94 28.63 -6.58
N ALA A 482 32.44 28.68 -7.83
CA ALA A 482 31.78 29.87 -8.36
C ALA A 482 30.34 30.04 -7.85
N THR A 483 29.71 28.96 -7.37
CA THR A 483 28.30 28.95 -6.96
C THR A 483 28.10 28.66 -5.47
N ALA A 484 29.06 28.00 -4.82
CA ALA A 484 29.05 27.74 -3.39
C ALA A 484 30.45 27.78 -2.78
N ALA A 485 30.54 28.21 -1.52
CA ALA A 485 31.75 28.07 -0.70
C ALA A 485 31.81 26.66 -0.08
N ASP A 486 33.01 26.27 0.38
CA ASP A 486 33.19 25.06 1.19
C ASP A 486 32.38 25.15 2.49
N ALA A 487 32.08 23.99 3.09
CA ALA A 487 31.33 23.98 4.33
C ALA A 487 32.10 24.69 5.46
N SER A 488 31.36 25.45 6.27
CA SER A 488 31.90 26.16 7.42
C SER A 488 31.11 25.81 8.69
N CYS A 489 31.51 26.37 9.83
CA CYS A 489 30.79 26.20 11.10
C CYS A 489 30.27 27.55 11.64
N LEU A 490 29.08 27.50 12.24
CA LEU A 490 28.57 28.52 13.16
C LEU A 490 28.98 28.14 14.58
N TYR A 491 29.26 29.16 15.41
CA TYR A 491 29.70 28.96 16.80
C TYR A 491 28.69 29.55 17.79
N PHE A 492 28.46 28.82 18.89
CA PHE A 492 27.47 29.11 19.90
C PHE A 492 28.05 29.01 21.31
N ALA A 493 27.47 29.78 22.23
CA ALA A 493 27.86 29.78 23.64
C ALA A 493 27.22 28.63 24.44
N ASP A 494 26.21 27.95 23.89
CA ASP A 494 25.46 26.86 24.51
C ASP A 494 25.35 25.64 23.60
N GLU A 495 25.23 24.46 24.21
CA GLU A 495 25.18 23.16 23.52
C GLU A 495 23.95 23.00 22.62
N ALA A 496 22.85 23.66 22.97
CA ALA A 496 21.63 23.67 22.17
C ALA A 496 21.72 24.58 20.94
N CYS A 497 22.85 25.26 20.73
CA CYS A 497 23.10 26.18 19.63
C CYS A 497 22.03 27.28 19.50
N THR A 498 21.59 27.82 20.64
CA THR A 498 20.53 28.86 20.68
C THR A 498 21.07 30.28 20.86
N ILE A 499 22.30 30.42 21.35
CA ILE A 499 22.96 31.68 21.66
C ILE A 499 24.23 31.80 20.79
N PRO A 500 24.17 32.53 19.66
CA PRO A 500 25.33 32.73 18.81
C PRO A 500 26.48 33.37 19.58
N ALA A 501 27.69 32.88 19.36
CA ALA A 501 28.90 33.49 19.88
C ALA A 501 29.32 34.64 18.96
N SER A 502 29.51 35.85 19.51
CA SER A 502 30.07 36.96 18.72
C SER A 502 31.57 36.79 18.53
N THR A 503 32.05 37.15 17.34
CA THR A 503 33.47 37.17 16.98
C THR A 503 34.31 37.96 18.00
N ASP A 504 33.82 39.11 18.44
CA ASP A 504 34.48 39.94 19.47
C ASP A 504 34.69 39.21 20.79
N ASN A 505 33.72 38.40 21.21
CA ASN A 505 33.82 37.66 22.46
C ASN A 505 34.80 36.48 22.35
N ILE A 506 34.91 35.89 21.16
CA ILE A 506 35.90 34.85 20.87
C ILE A 506 37.31 35.47 20.89
N ALA A 507 37.49 36.62 20.21
CA ALA A 507 38.75 37.36 20.14
C ALA A 507 39.21 37.88 21.52
N GLY A 508 38.28 38.32 22.36
CA GLY A 508 38.52 38.73 23.74
C GLY A 508 38.87 37.58 24.70
N ASN A 509 38.91 36.33 24.22
CA ASN A 509 39.07 35.13 25.03
C ASN A 509 38.02 35.03 26.15
N HIS A 510 36.79 35.49 25.87
CA HIS A 510 35.68 35.46 26.83
C HIS A 510 35.09 34.05 27.00
N PHE A 511 35.36 33.15 26.05
CA PHE A 511 34.91 31.77 26.06
C PHE A 511 36.08 30.80 26.15
N THR A 512 35.93 29.76 26.96
CA THR A 512 36.88 28.62 27.00
C THR A 512 36.37 27.41 26.22
N HIS A 513 35.05 27.32 26.03
CA HIS A 513 34.35 26.25 25.32
C HIS A 513 33.21 26.87 24.51
N LEU A 514 33.08 26.44 23.26
CA LEU A 514 32.05 26.83 22.31
C LEU A 514 31.50 25.58 21.63
N TYR A 515 30.30 25.69 21.09
CA TYR A 515 29.64 24.63 20.33
C TYR A 515 29.57 25.02 18.87
N ALA A 516 29.91 24.08 17.99
CA ALA A 516 29.97 24.28 16.55
C ALA A 516 28.87 23.45 15.87
N ALA A 517 28.13 24.09 14.96
CA ALA A 517 27.20 23.43 14.05
C ALA A 517 27.59 23.80 12.61
N ILE A 518 27.34 22.91 11.64
CA ILE A 518 27.60 23.22 10.24
C ILE A 518 26.77 24.42 9.77
N SER A 519 27.39 25.31 9.00
CA SER A 519 26.72 26.45 8.38
C SER A 519 26.23 26.08 6.99
N THR A 520 24.94 26.27 6.75
CA THR A 520 24.26 25.86 5.50
C THR A 520 23.98 27.04 4.57
N SER A 521 24.77 28.11 4.60
CA SER A 521 24.39 29.38 3.95
C SER A 521 25.55 30.23 3.44
N ASP A 522 25.21 31.10 2.50
CA ASP A 522 26.05 31.69 1.46
C ASP A 522 26.29 33.21 1.68
N ALA A 523 26.99 33.64 2.72
CA ALA A 523 28.29 33.14 3.20
C ALA A 523 28.32 33.08 4.74
N SER A 524 27.11 32.85 5.30
CA SER A 524 26.64 33.59 6.47
C SER A 524 25.15 33.34 6.73
N GLY A 525 24.76 32.17 7.23
CA GLY A 525 23.50 32.02 7.97
C GLY A 525 22.14 32.24 7.28
N ALA A 526 22.00 32.47 5.96
CA ALA A 526 20.69 32.65 5.32
C ALA A 526 20.55 31.95 3.94
N GLY A 527 19.69 30.93 3.84
CA GLY A 527 18.84 30.78 2.65
C GLY A 527 18.81 29.46 1.88
N ASN A 528 19.73 28.50 2.12
CA ASN A 528 19.61 27.21 1.41
C ASN A 528 18.45 26.38 1.99
N THR A 529 17.59 25.89 1.12
CA THR A 529 16.45 25.00 1.44
C THR A 529 16.58 23.68 0.69
N GLY A 530 15.83 22.66 1.09
CA GLY A 530 15.86 21.35 0.43
C GLY A 530 17.21 20.65 0.54
N LEU A 531 17.84 20.68 1.71
CA LEU A 531 19.15 20.05 1.92
C LEU A 531 19.01 18.53 2.02
N TYR A 532 19.75 17.79 1.19
CA TYR A 532 19.83 16.33 1.24
C TYR A 532 21.23 15.81 0.90
N ALA A 533 21.51 14.58 1.33
CA ALA A 533 22.67 13.82 0.86
C ALA A 533 22.24 12.87 -0.26
N GLU A 534 23.13 12.64 -1.22
CA GLU A 534 22.91 11.69 -2.30
C GLU A 534 24.11 10.76 -2.50
N VAL A 535 23.83 9.48 -2.64
CA VAL A 535 24.81 8.44 -3.02
C VAL A 535 24.14 7.50 -4.02
N ASN A 536 24.77 7.26 -5.17
CA ASN A 536 24.27 6.32 -6.20
C ASN A 536 22.81 6.58 -6.63
N GLY A 537 22.37 7.85 -6.66
CA GLY A 537 21.00 8.24 -7.02
C GLY A 537 19.98 8.16 -5.88
N GLN A 538 20.35 7.60 -4.73
CA GLN A 538 19.51 7.55 -3.53
C GLN A 538 19.68 8.84 -2.71
N LYS A 539 18.56 9.49 -2.37
CA LYS A 539 18.53 10.67 -1.49
C LYS A 539 18.33 10.28 -0.03
N TYR A 540 18.94 11.06 0.86
CA TYR A 540 18.91 10.88 2.32
C TYR A 540 18.68 12.21 3.03
N ALA A 541 17.91 12.17 4.12
CA ALA A 541 17.76 13.29 5.04
C ALA A 541 19.11 13.68 5.64
N LEU A 542 19.32 14.99 5.81
CA LEU A 542 20.50 15.52 6.48
C LEU A 542 20.17 15.87 7.93
N ARG A 543 20.98 15.34 8.85
CA ARG A 543 20.99 15.75 10.26
C ARG A 543 22.32 16.37 10.62
N TYR A 544 22.29 17.31 11.56
CA TYR A 544 23.46 18.06 11.98
C TYR A 544 23.75 17.77 13.45
N GLY A 545 24.96 17.31 13.70
CA GLY A 545 25.50 17.17 15.04
C GLY A 545 26.15 18.46 15.54
N VAL A 546 26.56 18.44 16.79
CA VAL A 546 27.28 19.53 17.47
C VAL A 546 28.68 19.06 17.82
N GLY A 547 29.69 19.83 17.41
CA GLY A 547 31.08 19.66 17.84
C GLY A 547 31.47 20.72 18.88
N THR A 548 32.64 20.57 19.49
CA THR A 548 33.15 21.49 20.51
C THR A 548 34.40 22.21 20.04
N LEU A 549 34.45 23.54 20.24
CA LEU A 549 35.68 24.32 20.10
C LEU A 549 36.18 24.75 21.49
N THR A 550 37.34 24.24 21.90
CA THR A 550 38.01 24.62 23.14
C THR A 550 39.06 25.70 22.85
N VAL A 551 38.96 26.86 23.51
CA VAL A 551 39.91 27.95 23.34
C VAL A 551 40.88 27.98 24.53
N ARG A 552 42.18 27.95 24.24
CA ARG A 552 43.25 27.99 25.24
C ARG A 552 44.16 29.18 24.97
N SER A 553 44.28 30.08 25.94
CA SER A 553 45.23 31.18 25.84
C SER A 553 46.66 30.68 26.13
N VAL A 554 47.62 31.08 25.30
CA VAL A 554 49.04 30.79 25.46
C VAL A 554 49.75 32.09 25.85
N THR A 555 50.13 32.22 27.11
CA THR A 555 51.01 33.30 27.55
C THR A 555 52.44 33.00 27.11
N ASN A 556 53.02 33.84 26.26
CA ASN A 556 54.46 33.84 25.99
C ASN A 556 55.21 34.37 27.22
N ASP A 557 55.27 33.60 28.30
CA ASP A 557 56.26 33.81 29.37
C ASP A 557 57.60 33.21 28.92
N ALA A 558 58.17 33.79 27.86
CA ALA A 558 59.55 33.59 27.44
C ALA A 558 60.38 34.85 27.67
N THR A 559 60.25 35.46 28.84
CA THR A 559 61.30 36.32 29.42
C THR A 559 61.38 36.09 30.93
N GLY A 560 62.11 35.06 31.36
CA GLY A 560 62.41 34.88 32.78
C GLY A 560 63.22 33.63 33.10
N GLY A 561 64.55 33.72 33.04
CA GLY A 561 65.48 32.72 33.59
C GLY A 561 66.78 32.59 32.81
#